data_AF-A0A2T5JW33-F1
#
_entry.id   AF-A0A2T5JW33-F1
#
_cell.length_a   1.000
_cell.length_b   1.000
_cell.length_c   1.000
_cell.angle_alpha   90.00
_cell.angle_beta   90.00
_cell.angle_gamma   90.00
#
_symmetry.space_group_name_H-M   'P 1'
#
loop_
_entity.id
_entity.type
_entity.pdbx_description
1 polymer ?
#
loop_
_entity_poly.entity_id
_entity_poly.type
_entity_poly.pdbx_seq_one_letter_code
_entity_poly.pdbx_strand_id
1 'polypeptide(L)'
;MVLLIPSNGGLHPQPTVHGEHYCDAPQNNPNILLGVTLLWGDGKQLSQIFPDPANPDQKSAESFAANLVAHLSHYNLKAFWIDWEDPLRFETTQEQFKLLINAIGAEFKKQSERFDLSMAPASVGNIDAKAVNDNVDWVTLQLYSGFTYPGEYISAGVNEDLFAYGVKFESNYQTAQQVLDDNNKN
;
A
#
# COMPACT_ATOMS: atom_id res chain seq x y z
N MET A 1 -5.13 -13.40 -5.81
CA MET A 1 -5.81 -12.26 -6.48
C MET A 1 -6.38 -11.39 -5.37
N VAL A 2 -6.01 -10.12 -5.32
CA VAL A 2 -6.45 -9.17 -4.29
C VAL A 2 -7.46 -8.21 -4.90
N LEU A 3 -8.62 -8.06 -4.27
CA LEU A 3 -9.62 -7.05 -4.64
C LEU A 3 -9.51 -5.88 -3.66
N LEU A 4 -9.32 -4.68 -4.19
CA LEU A 4 -9.17 -3.46 -3.41
C LEU A 4 -10.48 -2.70 -3.31
N ILE A 5 -10.74 -2.18 -2.12
CA ILE A 5 -11.83 -1.25 -1.85
C ILE A 5 -11.21 0.11 -1.51
N PRO A 6 -11.34 1.14 -2.37
CA PRO A 6 -10.82 2.47 -2.07
C PRO A 6 -11.61 3.10 -0.91
N SER A 7 -10.92 3.64 0.11
CA SER A 7 -11.54 4.49 1.13
C SER A 7 -11.28 5.96 0.77
N ASN A 8 -12.31 6.68 0.34
CA ASN A 8 -12.19 8.12 0.08
C ASN A 8 -11.85 8.88 1.37
N GLY A 9 -10.70 9.58 1.37
CA GLY A 9 -10.36 10.74 2.19
C GLY A 9 -10.88 10.76 3.63
N GLY A 10 -10.05 10.28 4.57
CA GLY A 10 -10.26 10.37 6.02
C GLY A 10 -10.41 9.00 6.67
N LEU A 11 -9.83 8.83 7.87
CA LEU A 11 -10.05 7.67 8.76
C LEU A 11 -11.50 7.62 9.32
N HIS A 12 -12.47 8.12 8.56
CA HIS A 12 -13.89 8.04 8.84
C HIS A 12 -14.58 7.35 7.66
N PRO A 13 -15.08 6.11 7.83
CA PRO A 13 -15.93 5.51 6.83
C PRO A 13 -17.24 6.30 6.74
N GLN A 14 -17.48 6.95 5.60
CA GLN A 14 -18.84 7.26 5.17
C GLN A 14 -19.54 5.92 4.92
N PRO A 15 -20.66 5.60 5.60
CA PRO A 15 -21.30 4.30 5.49
C PRO A 15 -22.19 4.28 4.24
N THR A 16 -21.61 4.24 3.04
CA THR A 16 -22.41 4.05 1.81
C THR A 16 -21.63 3.32 0.71
N VAL A 17 -21.20 2.10 0.97
CA VAL A 17 -21.31 1.03 -0.03
C VAL A 17 -21.71 -0.24 0.72
N HIS A 18 -22.89 -0.75 0.38
CA HIS A 18 -23.55 -1.90 0.98
C HIS A 18 -22.57 -3.04 1.32
N GLY A 19 -22.50 -3.42 2.60
CA GLY A 19 -21.72 -4.55 3.11
C GLY A 19 -22.21 -5.93 2.63
N GLU A 20 -22.96 -5.99 1.53
CA GLU A 20 -23.60 -7.19 1.00
C GLU A 20 -22.86 -7.77 -0.21
N HIS A 21 -22.02 -7.01 -0.92
CA HIS A 21 -21.37 -7.50 -2.15
C HIS A 21 -19.97 -8.11 -1.98
N TYR A 22 -19.32 -7.90 -0.83
CA TYR A 22 -17.94 -8.37 -0.60
C TYR A 22 -17.86 -9.78 -0.03
N CYS A 23 -18.98 -10.31 0.48
CA CYS A 23 -19.05 -11.66 1.04
C CYS A 23 -19.08 -12.76 -0.04
N ASP A 24 -19.51 -12.44 -1.26
CA ASP A 24 -19.68 -13.42 -2.34
C ASP A 24 -18.34 -13.86 -2.95
N ALA A 25 -17.37 -12.95 -3.04
CA ALA A 25 -16.07 -13.25 -3.66
C ALA A 25 -15.30 -14.36 -2.90
N PRO A 26 -15.15 -14.31 -1.56
CA PRO A 26 -14.56 -15.40 -0.80
C PRO A 26 -15.37 -16.71 -0.83
N GLN A 27 -16.70 -16.64 -0.96
CA GLN A 27 -17.53 -17.85 -1.07
C GLN A 27 -17.26 -18.64 -2.35
N ASN A 28 -17.03 -17.93 -3.46
CA ASN A 28 -16.77 -18.54 -4.76
C ASN A 28 -15.28 -18.83 -5.02
N ASN A 29 -14.39 -18.11 -4.35
CA ASN A 29 -12.96 -18.35 -4.38
C ASN A 29 -12.35 -18.07 -3.00
N PRO A 30 -12.23 -19.10 -2.13
CA PRO A 30 -11.75 -18.92 -0.76
C PRO A 30 -10.27 -18.48 -0.68
N ASN A 31 -9.55 -18.48 -1.80
CA ASN A 31 -8.16 -18.02 -1.89
C ASN A 31 -8.05 -16.54 -2.29
N ILE A 32 -9.16 -15.82 -2.50
CA ILE A 32 -9.14 -14.36 -2.68
C ILE A 32 -8.87 -13.69 -1.35
N LEU A 33 -7.92 -12.76 -1.35
CA LEU A 33 -7.70 -11.85 -0.22
C LEU A 33 -8.43 -10.54 -0.52
N LEU A 34 -9.23 -10.08 0.44
CA LEU A 34 -9.85 -8.77 0.41
C LEU A 34 -9.06 -7.82 1.30
N GLY A 35 -8.84 -6.59 0.85
CA GLY A 35 -8.08 -5.60 1.61
C GLY A 35 -8.66 -4.21 1.53
N VAL A 36 -8.15 -3.33 2.38
CA VAL A 36 -8.35 -1.89 2.25
C VAL A 36 -7.12 -1.23 1.64
N THR A 37 -7.34 -0.12 0.95
CA THR A 37 -6.27 0.75 0.47
C THR A 37 -6.26 2.05 1.25
N LEU A 38 -5.11 2.39 1.84
CA LEU A 38 -4.81 3.77 2.23
C LEU A 38 -4.49 4.56 0.98
N LEU A 39 -5.42 5.40 0.53
CA LEU A 39 -5.22 6.28 -0.61
C LEU A 39 -4.22 7.40 -0.26
N TRP A 40 -3.48 7.89 -1.25
CA TRP A 40 -2.53 9.01 -1.10
C TRP A 40 -3.20 10.26 -0.49
N GLY A 41 -4.47 10.50 -0.83
CA GLY A 41 -5.39 11.40 -0.14
C GLY A 41 -4.93 12.86 -0.01
N ASP A 42 -5.46 13.54 1.01
CA ASP A 42 -5.37 15.01 1.17
C ASP A 42 -4.15 15.46 2.00
N GLY A 43 -3.24 14.54 2.35
CA GLY A 43 -2.03 14.80 3.14
C GLY A 43 -2.11 14.51 4.63
N LYS A 44 -0.93 14.43 5.27
CA LYS A 44 -0.58 14.21 6.69
C LYS A 44 -1.20 12.99 7.38
N GLN A 45 -1.74 12.04 6.63
CA GLN A 45 -2.46 10.90 7.20
C GLN A 45 -1.56 10.01 8.07
N LEU A 46 -0.34 9.70 7.60
CA LEU A 46 0.59 8.84 8.33
C LEU A 46 1.49 9.59 9.31
N SER A 47 1.90 10.82 8.99
CA SER A 47 2.74 11.61 9.90
C SER A 47 2.00 11.99 11.20
N GLN A 48 0.67 12.09 11.17
CA GLN A 48 -0.17 12.33 12.35
C GLN A 48 -0.29 11.15 13.31
N ILE A 49 0.20 9.96 12.94
CA ILE A 49 0.29 8.82 13.86
C ILE A 49 1.24 9.15 15.01
N PHE A 50 2.25 9.96 14.75
CA PHE A 50 3.29 10.30 15.70
C PHE A 50 2.94 11.59 16.45
N PRO A 51 2.90 11.58 17.81
CA PRO A 51 2.63 12.77 18.60
C PRO A 51 3.64 13.91 18.36
N ASP A 52 4.90 13.56 18.11
CA ASP A 52 5.93 14.46 17.60
C ASP A 52 6.43 13.93 16.24
N PRO A 53 5.91 14.45 15.12
CA PRO A 53 6.32 14.00 13.78
C PRO A 53 7.81 14.20 13.50
N ALA A 54 8.49 15.14 14.17
CA ALA A 54 9.92 15.36 14.01
C ALA A 54 10.76 14.31 14.76
N ASN A 55 10.18 13.65 15.76
CA ASN A 55 10.82 12.61 16.57
C ASN A 55 9.88 11.40 16.68
N PRO A 56 9.64 10.68 15.56
CA PRO A 56 8.67 9.59 15.54
C PRO A 56 9.11 8.46 16.48
N ASP A 57 8.18 7.96 17.29
CA ASP A 57 8.44 6.90 18.26
C ASP A 57 7.85 5.55 17.81
N GLN A 58 8.54 4.48 18.20
CA GLN A 58 8.15 3.10 17.90
C GLN A 58 6.77 2.73 18.47
N LYS A 59 6.41 3.24 19.65
CA LYS A 59 5.16 2.87 20.33
C LYS A 59 3.94 3.38 19.55
N SER A 60 4.02 4.55 18.93
CA SER A 60 2.97 5.09 18.06
C SER A 60 2.77 4.22 16.83
N ALA A 61 3.85 3.77 16.19
CA ALA A 61 3.77 2.85 15.05
C ALA A 61 3.19 1.47 15.44
N GLU A 62 3.58 0.91 16.59
CA GLU A 62 3.02 -0.34 17.12
C GLU A 62 1.53 -0.22 17.47
N SER A 63 1.14 0.91 18.06
CA SER A 63 -0.27 1.18 18.40
C SER A 63 -1.12 1.27 17.13
N PHE A 64 -0.59 1.92 16.08
CA PHE A 64 -1.24 1.95 14.78
C PHE A 64 -1.36 0.56 14.17
N ALA A 65 -0.28 -0.23 14.15
CA ALA A 65 -0.28 -1.59 13.60
C ALA A 65 -1.31 -2.51 14.30
N ALA A 66 -1.39 -2.46 15.62
CA ALA A 66 -2.38 -3.22 16.39
C ALA A 66 -3.82 -2.80 16.04
N ASN A 67 -4.07 -1.49 15.92
CA ASN A 67 -5.38 -0.96 15.52
C ASN A 67 -5.73 -1.36 14.08
N LEU A 68 -4.75 -1.38 13.17
CA LEU A 68 -4.93 -1.83 11.80
C LEU A 68 -5.36 -3.29 11.76
N VAL A 69 -4.68 -4.19 12.48
CA VAL A 69 -5.09 -5.61 12.57
C VAL A 69 -6.50 -5.76 13.15
N ALA A 70 -6.82 -5.01 14.20
CA ALA A 70 -8.16 -5.03 14.80
C ALA A 70 -9.23 -4.59 13.79
N HIS A 71 -8.94 -3.55 13.01
CA HIS A 71 -9.82 -3.05 11.96
C HIS A 71 -10.02 -4.08 10.84
N LEU A 72 -8.91 -4.62 10.29
CA LEU A 72 -8.98 -5.62 9.22
C LEU A 72 -9.74 -6.87 9.69
N SER A 73 -9.47 -7.35 10.90
CA SER A 73 -10.16 -8.51 11.47
C SER A 73 -11.66 -8.27 11.65
N HIS A 74 -12.05 -7.08 12.12
CA HIS A 74 -13.46 -6.72 12.31
C HIS A 74 -14.27 -6.81 11.01
N TYR A 75 -13.67 -6.40 9.89
CA TYR A 75 -14.30 -6.42 8.58
C TYR A 75 -13.97 -7.66 7.73
N ASN A 76 -13.32 -8.67 8.32
CA ASN A 76 -12.83 -9.87 7.63
C ASN A 76 -11.97 -9.57 6.39
N LEU A 77 -11.11 -8.56 6.52
CA LEU A 77 -10.13 -8.18 5.52
C LEU A 77 -8.77 -8.77 5.91
N LYS A 78 -7.96 -9.09 4.91
CA LYS A 78 -6.67 -9.79 5.02
C LYS A 78 -5.54 -9.06 4.33
N ALA A 79 -5.75 -7.85 3.83
CA ALA A 79 -4.70 -7.07 3.21
C ALA A 79 -4.81 -5.57 3.51
N PHE A 80 -3.64 -4.94 3.62
CA PHE A 80 -3.49 -3.49 3.70
C PHE A 80 -2.59 -3.03 2.56
N TRP A 81 -3.14 -2.22 1.66
CA TRP A 81 -2.42 -1.62 0.55
C TRP A 81 -2.17 -0.14 0.85
N ILE A 82 -0.94 0.33 0.64
CA ILE A 82 -0.59 1.76 0.71
C ILE A 82 -0.37 2.35 -0.68
N ASP A 83 -1.18 3.32 -1.07
CA ASP A 83 -1.00 4.07 -2.31
C ASP A 83 0.03 5.18 -2.08
N TRP A 84 1.30 4.86 -2.35
CA TRP A 84 2.45 5.65 -1.89
C TRP A 84 2.81 6.74 -2.90
N GLU A 85 1.95 7.75 -2.96
CA GLU A 85 2.07 8.90 -3.86
C GLU A 85 2.03 10.24 -3.11
N ASP A 86 2.10 11.33 -3.86
CA ASP A 86 1.95 12.67 -3.30
C ASP A 86 0.49 12.95 -2.95
N PRO A 87 0.21 13.63 -1.81
CA PRO A 87 1.17 14.22 -0.87
C PRO A 87 1.68 13.26 0.22
N LEU A 88 1.10 12.06 0.37
CA LEU A 88 1.40 11.11 1.44
C LEU A 88 2.90 10.82 1.60
N ARG A 89 3.60 10.54 0.49
CA ARG A 89 5.04 10.23 0.52
C ARG A 89 5.90 11.45 0.85
N PHE A 90 5.48 12.67 0.49
CA PHE A 90 6.26 13.88 0.77
C PHE A 90 6.15 14.31 2.23
N GLU A 91 5.01 14.07 2.85
CA GLU A 91 4.74 14.51 4.23
C GLU A 91 5.08 13.45 5.28
N THR A 92 5.45 12.26 4.84
CA THR A 92 6.00 11.21 5.70
C THR A 92 7.52 11.25 5.61
N THR A 93 8.25 11.13 6.72
CA THR A 93 9.71 11.01 6.67
C THR A 93 10.13 9.56 6.43
N GLN A 94 11.37 9.32 5.98
CA GLN A 94 11.87 7.94 5.84
C GLN A 94 11.86 7.17 7.17
N GLU A 95 12.16 7.83 8.29
CA GLU A 95 12.11 7.18 9.60
C GLU A 95 10.67 6.83 10.01
N GLN A 96 9.70 7.73 9.75
CA GLN A 96 8.28 7.41 9.95
C GLN A 96 7.83 6.22 9.10
N PHE A 97 8.19 6.21 7.81
CA PHE A 97 7.92 5.09 6.90
C PHE A 97 8.49 3.78 7.46
N LYS A 98 9.78 3.79 7.81
CA LYS A 98 10.49 2.64 8.35
C LYS A 98 9.82 2.11 9.62
N LEU A 99 9.50 2.97 10.58
CA LEU A 99 8.82 2.58 11.83
C LEU A 99 7.46 1.95 11.54
N LEU A 100 6.66 2.56 10.66
CA LEU A 100 5.32 2.07 10.29
C LEU A 100 5.39 0.71 9.60
N ILE A 101 6.19 0.58 8.54
CA ILE A 101 6.27 -0.66 7.76
C ILE A 101 6.79 -1.82 8.61
N ASN A 102 7.81 -1.57 9.45
CA ASN A 102 8.30 -2.59 10.38
C ASN A 102 7.26 -2.96 11.44
N ALA A 103 6.56 -1.98 12.03
CA ALA A 103 5.54 -2.26 13.04
C ALA A 103 4.35 -3.05 12.45
N ILE A 104 3.86 -2.67 11.26
CA ILE A 104 2.78 -3.38 10.57
C ILE A 104 3.20 -4.81 10.23
N GLY A 105 4.36 -4.98 9.59
CA GLY A 105 4.86 -6.31 9.24
C GLY A 105 5.08 -7.21 10.47
N ALA A 106 5.63 -6.65 11.55
CA ALA A 106 5.80 -7.38 12.80
C ALA A 106 4.46 -7.79 13.41
N GLU A 107 3.44 -6.92 13.36
CA GLU A 107 2.12 -7.23 13.91
C GLU A 107 1.36 -8.25 13.05
N PHE A 108 1.47 -8.18 11.72
CA PHE A 108 0.89 -9.17 10.81
C PHE A 108 1.49 -10.56 11.03
N LYS A 109 2.81 -10.65 11.20
CA LYS A 109 3.53 -11.91 11.50
C LYS A 109 3.14 -12.56 12.83
N LYS A 110 2.56 -11.81 13.78
CA LYS A 110 2.07 -12.36 15.06
C LYS A 110 0.72 -13.07 14.92
N GLN A 111 -0.03 -12.79 13.86
CA GLN A 111 -1.38 -13.33 13.69
C GLN A 111 -1.32 -14.80 13.25
N SER A 112 -2.28 -15.60 13.71
CA SER A 112 -2.43 -16.99 13.26
C SER A 112 -2.99 -17.11 11.84
N GLU A 113 -3.64 -16.05 11.38
CA GLU A 113 -4.16 -15.92 10.02
C GLU A 113 -3.22 -15.03 9.20
N ARG A 114 -3.16 -15.27 7.89
CA ARG A 114 -2.32 -14.49 6.99
C ARG A 114 -2.92 -13.11 6.74
N PHE A 115 -2.09 -12.07 6.91
CA PHE A 115 -2.36 -10.70 6.47
C PHE A 115 -1.24 -10.25 5.52
N ASP A 116 -1.61 -9.58 4.43
CA ASP A 116 -0.67 -9.10 3.42
C ASP A 116 -0.51 -7.59 3.49
N LEU A 117 0.74 -7.11 3.48
CA LEU A 117 1.09 -5.70 3.37
C LEU A 117 1.61 -5.42 1.96
N SER A 118 1.04 -4.44 1.29
CA SER A 118 1.43 -4.10 -0.08
C SER A 118 1.52 -2.60 -0.28
N MET A 119 2.23 -2.16 -1.29
CA MET A 119 2.29 -0.74 -1.64
C MET A 119 2.36 -0.51 -3.14
N ALA A 120 1.82 0.60 -3.60
CA ALA A 120 1.94 1.08 -4.97
C ALA A 120 2.65 2.44 -4.98
N PRO A 121 3.99 2.46 -5.03
CA PRO A 121 4.73 3.72 -5.04
C PRO A 121 4.74 4.37 -6.43
N ALA A 122 4.56 5.70 -6.45
CA ALA A 122 4.79 6.51 -7.66
C ALA A 122 6.29 6.69 -7.98
N SER A 123 7.14 6.75 -6.95
CA SER A 123 8.61 6.88 -7.05
C SER A 123 9.30 6.31 -5.81
N VAL A 124 10.63 6.17 -5.85
CA VAL A 124 11.44 5.69 -4.70
C VAL A 124 11.29 6.60 -3.48
N GLY A 125 11.41 7.92 -3.66
CA GLY A 125 11.21 8.92 -2.61
C GLY A 125 11.96 8.62 -1.30
N ASN A 126 11.19 8.55 -0.22
CA ASN A 126 11.62 8.32 1.17
C ASN A 126 11.46 6.86 1.63
N ILE A 127 11.34 5.91 0.70
CA ILE A 127 11.23 4.48 1.04
C ILE A 127 12.50 4.02 1.77
N ASP A 128 12.33 3.22 2.83
CA ASP A 128 13.40 2.43 3.43
C ASP A 128 13.36 1.02 2.82
N ALA A 129 14.32 0.70 1.96
CA ALA A 129 14.32 -0.55 1.21
C ALA A 129 14.40 -1.78 2.11
N LYS A 130 15.10 -1.70 3.25
CA LYS A 130 15.19 -2.81 4.19
C LYS A 130 13.82 -3.09 4.82
N ALA A 131 13.12 -2.05 5.27
CA ALA A 131 11.77 -2.18 5.82
C ALA A 131 10.81 -2.79 4.80
N VAL A 132 10.89 -2.38 3.53
CA VAL A 132 10.12 -2.99 2.43
C VAL A 132 10.46 -4.47 2.28
N ASN A 133 11.74 -4.79 2.06
CA ASN A 133 12.19 -6.16 1.80
C ASN A 133 11.82 -7.14 2.93
N ASP A 134 11.82 -6.66 4.17
CA ASP A 134 11.53 -7.50 5.33
C ASP A 134 10.03 -7.70 5.58
N ASN A 135 9.15 -6.81 5.09
CA ASN A 135 7.77 -6.73 5.59
C ASN A 135 6.67 -6.55 4.54
N VAL A 136 7.00 -6.16 3.31
CA VAL A 136 6.02 -5.96 2.24
C VAL A 136 5.95 -7.23 1.39
N ASP A 137 4.75 -7.74 1.14
CA ASP A 137 4.51 -8.94 0.33
C ASP A 137 4.66 -8.68 -1.17
N TRP A 138 4.30 -7.49 -1.63
CA TRP A 138 4.59 -7.02 -2.99
C TRP A 138 4.53 -5.49 -3.14
N VAL A 139 5.33 -5.00 -4.08
CA VAL A 139 5.40 -3.61 -4.53
C VAL A 139 4.79 -3.53 -5.93
N THR A 140 3.61 -2.93 -6.04
CA THR A 140 2.91 -2.75 -7.30
C THR A 140 3.44 -1.52 -8.04
N LEU A 141 4.34 -1.74 -9.00
CA LEU A 141 4.92 -0.66 -9.80
C LEU A 141 3.89 -0.12 -10.79
N GLN A 142 3.68 1.19 -10.76
CA GLN A 142 2.73 1.90 -11.62
C GLN A 142 3.29 2.15 -13.03
N LEU A 143 3.64 1.08 -13.76
CA LEU A 143 4.34 1.20 -15.06
C LEU A 143 3.55 1.92 -16.16
N TYR A 144 2.26 2.15 -15.95
CA TYR A 144 1.41 2.95 -16.83
C TYR A 144 1.57 4.47 -16.64
N SER A 145 2.38 4.91 -15.66
CA SER A 145 2.50 6.31 -15.28
C SER A 145 3.44 7.13 -16.18
N GLY A 146 4.38 6.45 -16.86
CA GLY A 146 5.45 7.08 -17.63
C GLY A 146 6.57 7.69 -16.77
N PHE A 147 6.55 7.48 -15.45
CA PHE A 147 7.57 8.00 -14.52
C PHE A 147 8.02 7.01 -13.45
N THR A 148 7.46 5.80 -13.42
CA THR A 148 7.84 4.75 -12.48
C THR A 148 8.70 3.70 -13.19
N TYR A 149 9.95 3.52 -12.74
CA TYR A 149 10.92 2.64 -13.38
C TYR A 149 11.47 1.59 -12.40
N PRO A 150 11.35 0.27 -12.69
CA PRO A 150 11.83 -0.78 -11.78
C PRO A 150 13.32 -0.62 -11.37
N GLY A 151 14.16 -0.17 -12.32
CA GLY A 151 15.59 0.04 -12.08
C GLY A 151 15.91 1.04 -10.96
N GLU A 152 15.05 2.04 -10.73
CA GLU A 152 15.23 3.01 -9.64
C GLU A 152 15.06 2.34 -8.27
N TYR A 153 14.05 1.46 -8.13
CA TYR A 153 13.78 0.72 -6.90
C TYR A 153 14.87 -0.33 -6.63
N ILE A 154 15.32 -1.03 -7.67
CA ILE A 154 16.45 -1.97 -7.57
C ILE A 154 17.72 -1.23 -7.11
N SER A 155 18.00 -0.06 -7.70
CA SER A 155 19.15 0.77 -7.30
C SER A 155 19.05 1.28 -5.86
N ALA A 156 17.83 1.50 -5.37
CA ALA A 156 17.54 1.85 -3.99
C ALA A 156 17.63 0.66 -3.02
N GLY A 157 17.78 -0.56 -3.54
CA GLY A 157 17.96 -1.79 -2.76
C GLY A 157 16.67 -2.56 -2.50
N VAL A 158 15.55 -2.23 -3.15
CA VAL A 158 14.31 -3.02 -3.06
C VAL A 158 14.50 -4.31 -3.88
N ASN A 159 14.12 -5.45 -3.31
CA ASN A 159 14.26 -6.73 -3.99
C ASN A 159 13.29 -6.83 -5.18
N GLU A 160 13.81 -7.26 -6.32
CA GLU A 160 13.03 -7.40 -7.55
C GLU A 160 11.94 -8.49 -7.47
N ASP A 161 12.11 -9.48 -6.59
CA ASP A 161 11.13 -10.55 -6.38
C ASP A 161 9.82 -10.06 -5.73
N LEU A 162 9.80 -8.84 -5.18
CA LEU A 162 8.60 -8.20 -4.65
C LEU A 162 7.79 -7.48 -5.74
N PHE A 163 8.31 -7.30 -6.96
CA PHE A 163 7.64 -6.45 -7.94
C PHE A 163 6.40 -7.12 -8.54
N ALA A 164 5.28 -6.42 -8.41
CA ALA A 164 4.07 -6.66 -9.17
C ALA A 164 3.91 -5.55 -10.23
N TYR A 165 3.47 -5.93 -11.44
CA TYR A 165 3.34 -5.00 -12.55
C TYR A 165 1.92 -4.43 -12.61
N GLY A 166 1.78 -3.14 -12.27
CA GLY A 166 0.52 -2.41 -12.36
C GLY A 166 0.09 -2.26 -13.82
N VAL A 167 -1.20 -2.45 -14.07
CA VAL A 167 -1.83 -2.33 -15.39
C VAL A 167 -2.99 -1.36 -15.31
N LYS A 168 -3.16 -0.53 -16.35
CA LYS A 168 -4.23 0.45 -16.46
C LYS A 168 -5.32 -0.05 -17.41
N PHE A 169 -6.55 -0.10 -16.92
CA PHE A 169 -7.73 -0.52 -17.70
C PHE A 169 -8.64 0.65 -18.11
N GLU A 170 -8.17 1.88 -17.94
CA GLU A 170 -8.90 3.09 -18.35
C GLU A 170 -8.62 3.38 -19.83
N SER A 171 -9.66 3.38 -20.67
CA SER A 171 -9.54 3.52 -22.12
C SER A 171 -9.36 4.97 -22.63
N ASN A 172 -9.30 5.97 -21.75
CA ASN A 172 -9.61 7.34 -22.15
C ASN A 172 -8.39 8.23 -22.43
N TYR A 173 -7.16 7.74 -22.20
CA TYR A 173 -5.96 8.59 -22.27
C TYR A 173 -4.77 8.01 -23.03
N GLN A 174 -4.65 6.68 -23.17
CA GLN A 174 -3.55 6.06 -23.92
C GLN A 174 -3.92 4.61 -24.28
N THR A 175 -3.60 4.18 -25.50
CA THR A 175 -3.74 2.78 -25.91
C THR A 175 -2.58 1.94 -25.34
N ALA A 176 -2.79 0.63 -25.15
CA ALA A 176 -1.74 -0.28 -24.69
C ALA A 176 -0.47 -0.24 -25.57
N GLN A 177 -0.63 -0.02 -26.88
CA GLN A 177 0.50 0.13 -27.81
C GLN A 177 1.33 1.39 -27.51
N GLN A 178 0.67 2.52 -27.21
CA GLN A 178 1.37 3.76 -26.86
C GLN A 178 2.19 3.61 -25.57
N VAL A 179 1.71 2.84 -24.59
CA VAL A 179 2.49 2.54 -23.36
C VAL A 179 3.73 1.69 -23.68
N LEU A 180 3.59 0.67 -24.53
CA LEU A 180 4.72 -0.15 -24.98
C LEU A 180 5.75 0.67 -25.76
N ASP A 181 5.30 1.54 -26.65
CA ASP A 181 6.16 2.39 -27.47
C ASP A 181 6.93 3.41 -26.62
N ASP A 182 6.37 3.90 -25.51
CA ASP A 182 7.05 4.82 -24.60
C ASP A 182 8.07 4.09 -23.72
N ASN A 183 7.75 2.89 -23.23
CA ASN A 183 8.69 2.07 -22.47
C ASN A 183 9.91 1.60 -23.27
N ASN A 184 9.76 1.44 -24.60
CA ASN A 184 10.86 1.02 -25.49
C ASN A 184 11.78 2.19 -25.92
N LYS A 185 11.48 3.44 -25.54
CA LYS A 185 12.30 4.63 -25.85
C LYS A 185 13.28 5.01 -24.74
N ASN A 186 13.14 4.41 -23.56
CA ASN A 186 14.01 4.60 -22.38
C ASN A 186 14.90 3.36 -22.16
#